data_AF-A0A7M6DQF8-F1
#
_entry.id   AF-A0A7M6DQF8-F1
#
_cell.length_a   1.000
_cell.length_b   1.000
_cell.length_c   1.000
_cell.angle_alpha   90.00
_cell.angle_beta   90.00
_cell.angle_gamma   90.00
#
_symmetry.space_group_name_H-M   'P 1'
#
loop_
_entity.id
_entity.type
_entity.pdbx_description
1 polymer ?
#
loop_
_entity_poly.entity_id
_entity_poly.type
_entity_poly.pdbx_seq_one_letter_code
_entity_poly.pdbx_strand_id
1 'polypeptide(L)'
;KPTKNWNCVSRVLLVSVFYVLNIGIVFIKSQKLLQAFLSQVRLTVQEARRTVVIQGFILFLFLILVNGVLGIFAQQEPIKLIEIRDFPTITKQNICNTQRHVNLVTGCAMVLQVLCSIQAFRGRNLPSHMNDGIVLMYTTFTLTIVFSANFAMVHFRKLVDKEVFQFGAVASNTLIVLF
;
A
#
# COMPACT_ATOMS: atom_id res chain seq x y z
N LYS A 1 0.70 -2.00 31.87
CA LYS A 1 1.67 -3.06 31.46
C LYS A 1 2.27 -2.68 30.10
N PRO A 2 3.59 -2.39 30.03
CA PRO A 2 4.24 -1.85 28.83
C PRO A 2 4.20 -2.79 27.62
N THR A 3 4.15 -4.10 27.84
CA THR A 3 4.08 -5.13 26.78
C THR A 3 2.84 -5.05 25.89
N LYS A 4 1.71 -4.56 26.39
CA LYS A 4 0.47 -4.44 25.59
C LYS A 4 0.50 -3.28 24.60
N ASN A 5 1.23 -2.20 24.90
CA ASN A 5 1.38 -1.07 23.98
C ASN A 5 2.34 -1.38 22.83
N TRP A 6 3.39 -2.17 23.11
CA TRP A 6 4.32 -2.64 22.07
C TRP A 6 3.64 -3.50 21.01
N ASN A 7 2.66 -4.33 21.39
CA ASN A 7 1.86 -5.12 20.44
C ASN A 7 1.00 -4.23 19.50
N CYS A 8 0.50 -3.10 19.98
CA CYS A 8 -0.26 -2.16 19.15
C CYS A 8 0.65 -1.47 18.12
N VAL A 9 1.82 -1.01 18.57
CA VAL A 9 2.79 -0.32 17.71
C VAL A 9 3.35 -1.28 16.65
N SER A 10 3.69 -2.51 17.03
CA SER A 10 4.21 -3.51 16.08
C SER A 10 3.19 -3.85 14.99
N ARG A 11 1.90 -3.95 15.32
CA ARG A 11 0.82 -4.20 14.35
C ARG A 11 0.74 -3.09 13.29
N VAL A 12 0.75 -1.83 13.70
CA VAL A 12 0.68 -0.69 12.76
C VAL A 12 1.91 -0.65 11.86
N LEU A 13 3.10 -0.86 12.43
CA LEU A 13 4.34 -0.93 11.65
C LEU A 13 4.31 -2.07 10.64
N LEU A 14 3.84 -3.25 11.06
CA LEU A 14 3.77 -4.42 10.19
C LEU A 14 2.80 -4.19 9.03
N VAL A 15 1.58 -3.71 9.30
CA VAL A 15 0.61 -3.33 8.25
C VAL A 15 1.19 -2.28 7.30
N SER A 16 1.86 -1.25 7.83
CA SER A 16 2.51 -0.21 7.03
C SER A 16 3.58 -0.78 6.10
N VAL A 17 4.50 -1.60 6.64
CA VAL A 17 5.58 -2.22 5.87
C VAL A 17 5.01 -3.12 4.77
N PHE A 18 4.00 -3.94 5.06
CA PHE A 18 3.37 -4.80 4.05
C PHE A 18 2.70 -4.00 2.92
N TYR A 19 1.97 -2.93 3.25
CA TYR A 19 1.37 -2.07 2.22
C TYR A 19 2.43 -1.41 1.35
N VAL A 20 3.49 -0.89 1.96
CA VAL A 20 4.55 -0.22 1.18
C VAL A 20 5.33 -1.21 0.33
N LEU A 21 5.60 -2.43 0.82
CA LEU A 21 6.25 -3.48 0.03
C LEU A 21 5.39 -3.90 -1.17
N ASN A 22 4.09 -4.15 -0.96
CA ASN A 22 3.17 -4.51 -2.05
C ASN A 22 3.13 -3.42 -3.13
N ILE A 23 3.00 -2.16 -2.74
CA ILE A 23 2.99 -1.03 -3.67
C ILE A 23 4.35 -0.86 -4.34
N GLY A 24 5.45 -1.06 -3.60
CA GLY A 24 6.80 -1.00 -4.14
C GLY A 24 7.02 -2.02 -5.25
N ILE A 25 6.54 -3.26 -5.08
CA ILE A 25 6.63 -4.29 -6.13
C ILE A 25 5.84 -3.89 -7.37
N VAL A 26 4.60 -3.41 -7.18
CA VAL A 26 3.75 -2.93 -8.28
C VAL A 26 4.41 -1.77 -9.01
N PHE A 27 4.93 -0.79 -8.27
CA PHE A 27 5.62 0.37 -8.81
C PHE A 27 6.84 -0.05 -9.63
N ILE A 28 7.69 -0.94 -9.11
CA ILE A 28 8.87 -1.46 -9.83
C ILE A 28 8.45 -2.16 -11.13
N LYS A 29 7.41 -3.01 -11.11
CA LYS A 29 6.88 -3.67 -12.32
C LYS A 29 6.37 -2.63 -13.33
N SER A 30 5.59 -1.63 -12.90
CA SER A 30 5.10 -0.54 -13.74
C SER A 30 6.23 0.30 -14.35
N GLN A 31 7.30 0.56 -13.60
CA GLN A 31 8.45 1.29 -14.09
C GLN A 31 9.27 0.52 -15.12
N LYS A 32 9.49 -0.79 -14.93
CA LYS A 32 10.15 -1.63 -15.95
C LYS A 32 9.42 -1.57 -17.30
N LEU A 33 8.10 -1.50 -17.26
CA LEU A 33 7.29 -1.39 -18.48
C LEU A 33 7.40 -0.01 -19.14
N LEU A 34 7.42 1.07 -18.33
CA LEU A 34 7.70 2.42 -18.82
C LEU A 34 9.10 2.52 -19.42
N GLN A 35 10.08 1.83 -18.85
CA GLN A 35 11.43 1.80 -19.38
C GLN A 35 11.50 1.04 -20.72
N ALA A 36 10.77 -0.07 -20.85
CA ALA A 36 10.62 -0.77 -22.11
C ALA A 36 9.97 0.14 -23.18
N PHE A 37 8.96 0.93 -22.81
CA PHE A 37 8.38 1.97 -23.67
C PHE A 37 9.44 2.96 -24.15
N LEU A 38 10.17 3.56 -23.22
CA LEU A 38 11.18 4.57 -23.54
C LEU A 38 12.35 4.02 -24.35
N SER A 39 12.71 2.74 -24.16
CA SER A 39 13.75 2.09 -24.94
C SER A 39 13.37 1.90 -26.42
N GLN A 40 12.08 1.67 -26.73
CA GLN A 40 11.60 1.66 -28.12
C GLN A 40 11.65 3.05 -28.77
N VAL A 41 11.59 4.12 -27.98
CA VAL A 41 11.71 5.52 -28.43
C VAL A 41 13.18 5.95 -28.63
N ARG A 42 14.14 5.02 -28.70
CA ARG A 42 15.59 5.28 -28.88
C ARG A 42 16.23 6.14 -27.78
N LEU A 43 15.82 6.00 -26.53
CA LEU A 43 16.66 6.49 -25.42
C LEU A 43 17.89 5.58 -25.26
N THR A 44 19.07 6.17 -25.07
CA THR A 44 20.33 5.43 -24.93
C THR A 44 20.28 4.50 -23.72
N VAL A 45 20.94 3.32 -23.79
CA VAL A 45 20.98 2.31 -22.71
C VAL A 45 21.41 2.91 -21.36
N GLN A 46 22.25 3.96 -21.41
CA GLN A 46 22.75 4.69 -20.25
C GLN A 46 21.66 5.54 -19.56
N GLU A 47 20.77 6.16 -20.33
CA GLU A 47 19.61 6.92 -19.84
C GLU A 47 18.57 6.02 -19.18
N ALA A 48 18.35 4.84 -19.75
CA ALA A 48 17.45 3.83 -19.20
C ALA A 48 17.95 3.33 -17.82
N ARG A 49 19.25 3.07 -17.68
CA ARG A 49 19.84 2.65 -16.40
C ARG A 49 19.74 3.74 -15.33
N ARG A 50 19.89 5.01 -15.72
CA ARG A 50 19.76 6.17 -14.83
C ARG A 50 18.33 6.31 -14.30
N THR A 51 17.32 6.03 -15.13
CA THR A 51 15.91 6.08 -14.73
C THR A 51 15.60 5.06 -13.63
N VAL A 52 16.12 3.82 -13.72
CA VAL A 52 15.91 2.79 -12.68
C VAL A 52 16.50 3.22 -11.32
N VAL A 53 17.71 3.78 -11.32
CA VAL A 53 18.36 4.24 -10.07
C VAL A 53 17.61 5.42 -9.47
N ILE A 54 17.24 6.41 -10.28
CA ILE A 54 16.45 7.58 -9.85
C ILE A 54 15.09 7.13 -9.31
N GLN A 55 14.46 6.14 -9.93
CA GLN A 55 13.15 5.63 -9.49
C GLN A 55 13.23 4.80 -8.22
N GLY A 56 14.28 3.98 -8.05
CA GLY A 56 14.56 3.31 -6.78
C GLY A 56 14.79 4.31 -5.65
N PHE A 57 15.47 5.42 -5.95
CA PHE A 57 15.66 6.53 -5.02
C PHE A 57 14.35 7.26 -4.69
N ILE A 58 13.45 7.46 -5.66
CA ILE A 58 12.11 8.02 -5.43
C ILE A 58 11.27 7.11 -4.52
N LEU A 59 11.29 5.80 -4.76
CA LEU A 59 10.60 4.82 -3.91
C LEU A 59 11.16 4.85 -2.48
N PHE A 60 12.48 4.94 -2.33
CA PHE A 60 13.16 5.03 -1.04
C PHE A 60 12.81 6.33 -0.30
N LEU A 61 12.79 7.47 -0.99
CA LEU A 61 12.34 8.75 -0.42
C LEU A 61 10.87 8.69 0.01
N PHE A 62 10.00 8.07 -0.79
CA PHE A 62 8.60 7.89 -0.45
C PHE A 62 8.42 7.01 0.80
N LEU A 63 9.19 5.92 0.90
CA LEU A 63 9.26 5.06 2.08
C LEU A 63 9.63 5.86 3.34
N ILE A 64 10.66 6.71 3.25
CA ILE A 64 11.07 7.58 4.36
C ILE A 64 9.96 8.57 4.69
N LEU A 65 9.31 9.16 3.68
CA LEU A 65 8.25 10.15 3.89
C LEU A 65 7.03 9.53 4.59
N VAL A 66 6.56 8.38 4.15
CA VAL A 66 5.40 7.70 4.78
C VAL A 66 5.72 7.28 6.21
N ASN A 67 6.90 6.68 6.46
CA ASN A 67 7.29 6.28 7.81
C ASN A 67 7.59 7.48 8.71
N GLY A 68 8.14 8.57 8.16
CA GLY A 68 8.40 9.82 8.88
C GLY A 68 7.11 10.52 9.30
N VAL A 69 6.13 10.60 8.39
CA VAL A 69 4.79 11.11 8.71
C VAL A 69 4.14 10.22 9.78
N LEU A 70 4.26 8.90 9.68
CA LEU A 70 3.76 7.98 10.70
C LEU A 70 4.38 8.26 12.09
N GLY A 71 5.69 8.54 12.14
CA GLY A 71 6.41 8.89 13.36
C GLY A 71 5.91 10.20 13.99
N ILE A 72 5.68 11.24 13.18
CA ILE A 72 5.14 12.53 13.63
C ILE A 72 3.72 12.35 14.18
N PHE A 73 2.87 11.62 13.47
CA PHE A 73 1.50 11.34 13.93
C PHE A 73 1.50 10.50 15.21
N ALA A 74 2.40 9.52 15.35
CA ALA A 74 2.54 8.72 16.55
C ALA A 74 3.00 9.53 17.78
N GLN A 75 3.66 10.68 17.58
CA GLN A 75 3.96 11.62 18.67
C GLN A 75 2.75 12.47 19.07
N GLN A 76 1.94 12.93 18.11
CA GLN A 76 0.73 13.72 18.38
C GLN A 76 -0.38 12.87 19.02
N GLU A 77 -0.60 11.66 18.52
CA GLU A 77 -1.57 10.70 19.03
C GLU A 77 -0.86 9.38 19.38
N PRO A 78 -0.43 9.21 20.64
CA PRO A 78 0.31 8.03 21.03
C PRO A 78 -0.56 6.78 20.91
N ILE A 79 -0.03 5.77 20.21
CA ILE A 79 -0.67 4.47 20.04
C ILE A 79 -0.77 3.79 21.41
N LYS A 80 -1.98 3.80 21.97
CA LYS A 80 -2.29 3.22 23.28
C LYS A 80 -3.51 2.31 23.18
N LEU A 81 -3.58 1.36 24.11
CA LEU A 81 -4.78 0.57 24.35
C LEU A 81 -5.88 1.49 24.88
N ILE A 82 -7.04 1.50 24.25
CA ILE A 82 -8.26 2.17 24.71
C ILE A 82 -9.29 1.09 25.03
N GLU A 83 -9.97 1.23 26.17
CA GLU A 83 -11.14 0.42 26.48
C GLU A 83 -12.38 1.04 25.82
N ILE A 84 -12.95 0.35 24.84
CA ILE A 84 -14.20 0.74 24.22
C ILE A 84 -15.32 -0.09 24.86
N ARG A 85 -16.37 0.59 25.30
CA ARG A 85 -17.64 -0.06 25.68
C ARG A 85 -18.53 -0.10 24.45
N ASP A 86 -18.63 -1.28 23.85
CA ASP A 86 -19.67 -1.50 22.84
C ASP A 86 -21.04 -1.43 23.54
N PHE A 87 -21.98 -0.65 22.99
CA PHE A 87 -23.40 -0.72 23.36
C PHE A 87 -24.13 -1.35 22.16
N PRO A 88 -25.01 -2.37 22.34
CA PRO A 88 -25.78 -2.73 23.54
C PRO A 88 -25.22 -3.88 24.41
N THR A 89 -24.14 -4.55 24.02
CA THR A 89 -23.54 -5.66 24.78
C THR A 89 -22.45 -5.15 25.72
N ILE A 90 -22.56 -5.36 27.04
CA ILE A 90 -21.60 -4.92 28.08
C ILE A 90 -20.25 -5.69 28.00
N THR A 91 -19.72 -5.86 26.81
CA THR A 91 -18.39 -6.44 26.56
C THR A 91 -17.39 -5.30 26.54
N LYS A 92 -16.46 -5.32 27.50
CA LYS A 92 -15.28 -4.45 27.50
C LYS A 92 -14.27 -5.01 26.50
N GLN A 93 -14.01 -4.28 25.43
CA GLN A 93 -12.95 -4.65 24.49
C GLN A 93 -11.76 -3.69 24.60
N ASN A 94 -10.58 -4.30 24.70
CA ASN A 94 -9.30 -3.60 24.69
C ASN A 94 -8.82 -3.46 23.24
N ILE A 95 -8.92 -2.26 22.67
CA ILE A 95 -8.60 -2.01 21.26
C ILE A 95 -7.47 -0.98 21.17
N CYS A 96 -6.58 -1.15 20.19
CA CYS A 96 -5.50 -0.19 19.96
C CYS A 96 -6.03 1.03 19.18
N ASN A 97 -5.77 2.25 19.65
CA ASN A 97 -6.10 3.48 18.90
C ASN A 97 -5.18 3.65 17.69
N THR A 98 -5.49 2.95 16.61
CA THR A 98 -4.64 2.84 15.42
C THR A 98 -5.36 3.25 14.15
N GLN A 99 -6.66 3.55 14.23
CA GLN A 99 -7.49 3.84 13.07
C GLN A 99 -6.98 5.03 12.25
N ARG A 100 -6.59 6.13 12.91
CA ARG A 100 -6.10 7.33 12.23
C ARG A 100 -4.78 7.07 11.50
N HIS A 101 -3.85 6.36 12.15
CA HIS A 101 -2.56 5.96 11.60
C HIS A 101 -2.71 5.04 10.40
N VAL A 102 -3.55 4.01 10.53
CA VAL A 102 -3.80 3.04 9.44
C VAL A 102 -4.52 3.72 8.29
N ASN A 103 -5.54 4.56 8.54
CA ASN A 103 -6.24 5.29 7.47
C ASN A 103 -5.29 6.20 6.69
N LEU A 104 -4.36 6.88 7.36
CA LEU A 104 -3.39 7.75 6.72
C LEU A 104 -2.46 6.96 5.78
N VAL A 105 -1.87 5.86 6.26
CA VAL A 105 -1.03 4.98 5.43
C VAL A 105 -1.80 4.44 4.24
N THR A 106 -3.03 3.97 4.50
CA THR A 106 -3.87 3.35 3.47
C THR A 106 -4.30 4.38 2.42
N GLY A 107 -4.55 5.62 2.82
CA GLY A 107 -4.85 6.74 1.91
C GLY A 107 -3.65 7.11 1.02
N CYS A 108 -2.45 7.25 1.59
CA CYS A 108 -1.22 7.47 0.82
C CYS A 108 -0.96 6.33 -0.17
N ALA A 109 -1.17 5.09 0.29
CA ALA A 109 -1.10 3.89 -0.53
C ALA A 109 -2.07 3.91 -1.71
N MET A 110 -3.32 4.35 -1.50
CA MET A 110 -4.35 4.44 -2.54
C MET A 110 -3.92 5.39 -3.66
N VAL A 111 -3.41 6.56 -3.32
CA VAL A 111 -2.97 7.57 -4.30
C VAL A 111 -1.85 7.00 -5.17
N LEU A 112 -0.85 6.35 -4.56
CA LEU A 112 0.21 5.70 -5.33
C LEU A 112 -0.31 4.59 -6.24
N GLN A 113 -1.25 3.78 -5.75
CA GLN A 113 -1.83 2.68 -6.52
C GLN A 113 -2.57 3.19 -7.77
N VAL A 114 -3.29 4.31 -7.64
CA VAL A 114 -3.95 4.99 -8.77
C VAL A 114 -2.92 5.52 -9.77
N LEU A 115 -1.84 6.16 -9.31
CA LEU A 115 -0.76 6.63 -10.18
C LEU A 115 -0.10 5.48 -10.94
N CYS A 116 0.15 4.35 -10.27
CA CYS A 116 0.68 3.14 -10.90
C CYS A 116 -0.25 2.59 -11.98
N SER A 117 -1.56 2.62 -11.74
CA SER A 117 -2.57 2.14 -12.71
C SER A 117 -2.66 3.06 -13.93
N ILE A 118 -2.57 4.38 -13.75
CA ILE A 118 -2.53 5.33 -14.87
C ILE A 118 -1.28 5.08 -15.73
N GLN A 119 -0.13 4.82 -15.10
CA GLN A 119 1.11 4.49 -15.81
C GLN A 119 1.00 3.14 -16.55
N ALA A 120 0.47 2.11 -15.90
CA ALA A 120 0.25 0.80 -16.52
C ALA A 120 -0.72 0.87 -17.71
N PHE A 121 -1.76 1.70 -17.62
CA PHE A 121 -2.70 1.93 -18.72
C PHE A 121 -2.04 2.54 -19.95
N ARG A 122 -1.09 3.47 -19.76
CA ARG A 122 -0.30 4.02 -20.88
C ARG A 122 0.63 2.96 -21.49
N GLY A 123 1.12 2.03 -20.67
CA GLY A 123 1.97 0.92 -21.10
C GLY A 123 1.29 -0.19 -21.89
N ARG A 124 -0.05 -0.25 -21.93
CA ARG A 124 -0.80 -1.36 -22.56
C ARG A 124 -0.61 -1.48 -24.08
N ASN A 125 -0.29 -0.37 -24.75
CA ASN A 125 -0.16 -0.32 -26.20
C ASN A 125 1.25 -0.70 -26.69
N LEU A 126 2.12 -1.15 -25.78
CA LEU A 126 3.48 -1.52 -26.14
C LEU A 126 3.53 -2.89 -26.81
N PRO A 127 4.22 -3.01 -27.95
CA PRO A 127 4.59 -4.31 -28.47
C PRO A 127 5.67 -4.92 -27.55
N SER A 128 5.23 -5.70 -26.56
CA SER A 128 6.10 -6.54 -25.73
C SER A 128 5.98 -7.99 -26.17
N HIS A 129 7.11 -8.71 -26.25
CA HIS A 129 7.09 -10.17 -26.25
C HIS A 129 6.27 -10.64 -25.03
N MET A 130 5.20 -11.42 -25.25
CA MET A 130 4.31 -12.01 -24.22
C MET A 130 3.17 -11.15 -23.62
N ASN A 131 2.79 -10.00 -24.20
CA ASN A 131 1.63 -9.22 -23.70
C ASN A 131 1.78 -8.72 -22.23
N ASP A 132 3.01 -8.65 -21.70
CA ASP A 132 3.31 -8.22 -20.32
C ASP A 132 2.67 -6.88 -19.94
N GLY A 133 2.55 -5.95 -20.90
CA GLY A 133 1.90 -4.65 -20.67
C GLY A 133 0.40 -4.76 -20.39
N ILE A 134 -0.28 -5.68 -21.05
CA ILE A 134 -1.72 -5.95 -20.85
C ILE A 134 -1.93 -6.66 -19.51
N VAL A 135 -1.12 -7.68 -19.23
CA VAL A 135 -1.16 -8.41 -17.94
C VAL A 135 -0.94 -7.45 -16.79
N LEU A 136 0.08 -6.59 -16.87
CA LEU A 136 0.37 -5.62 -15.82
C LEU A 136 -0.75 -4.59 -15.64
N MET A 137 -1.38 -4.14 -16.74
CA MET A 137 -2.56 -3.26 -16.66
C MET A 137 -3.69 -3.96 -15.89
N TYR A 138 -4.00 -5.21 -16.22
CA TYR A 138 -5.04 -5.97 -15.52
C TYR A 138 -4.70 -6.20 -14.05
N THR A 139 -3.46 -6.56 -13.72
CA THR A 139 -3.01 -6.76 -12.34
C THR A 139 -3.10 -5.47 -11.53
N THR A 140 -2.58 -4.35 -12.05
CA THR A 140 -2.61 -3.05 -11.36
C THR A 140 -4.03 -2.50 -11.19
N PHE A 141 -4.87 -2.67 -12.21
CA PHE A 141 -6.28 -2.30 -12.16
C PHE A 141 -7.06 -3.14 -11.14
N THR A 142 -6.87 -4.46 -11.14
CA THR A 142 -7.52 -5.38 -10.19
C THR A 142 -7.08 -5.06 -8.76
N LEU A 143 -5.78 -4.85 -8.52
CA LEU A 143 -5.27 -4.43 -7.22
C LEU A 143 -5.90 -3.11 -6.76
N THR A 144 -6.04 -2.13 -7.67
CA THR A 144 -6.64 -0.84 -7.33
C THR A 144 -8.11 -0.99 -6.94
N ILE A 145 -8.88 -1.80 -7.66
CA ILE A 145 -10.29 -2.07 -7.33
C ILE A 145 -10.40 -2.79 -5.99
N VAL A 146 -9.65 -3.87 -5.79
CA VAL A 146 -9.66 -4.67 -4.56
C VAL A 146 -9.26 -3.80 -3.37
N PHE A 147 -8.23 -2.98 -3.51
CA PHE A 147 -7.78 -2.08 -2.47
C PHE A 147 -8.80 -0.98 -2.15
N SER A 148 -9.40 -0.36 -3.17
CA SER A 148 -10.43 0.68 -3.01
C SER A 148 -11.70 0.13 -2.36
N ALA A 149 -12.15 -1.06 -2.78
CA ALA A 149 -13.32 -1.73 -2.22
C ALA A 149 -13.08 -2.11 -0.75
N ASN A 150 -11.90 -2.66 -0.42
CA ASN A 150 -11.53 -2.97 0.95
C ASN A 150 -11.47 -1.71 1.82
N PHE A 151 -10.87 -0.62 1.33
CA PHE A 151 -10.82 0.65 2.06
C PHE A 151 -12.22 1.22 2.33
N ALA A 152 -13.10 1.23 1.32
CA ALA A 152 -14.48 1.69 1.48
C ALA A 152 -15.25 0.84 2.50
N MET A 153 -15.11 -0.49 2.45
CA MET A 153 -15.79 -1.41 3.37
C MET A 153 -15.33 -1.24 4.83
N VAL A 154 -14.06 -0.94 5.08
CA VAL A 154 -13.51 -0.76 6.44
C VAL A 154 -14.20 0.38 7.20
N HIS A 155 -14.72 1.41 6.52
CA HIS A 155 -15.42 2.51 7.18
C HIS A 155 -16.78 2.12 7.77
N PHE A 156 -17.48 1.14 7.18
CA PHE A 156 -18.84 0.74 7.58
C PHE A 156 -18.88 -0.44 8.55
N ARG A 157 -17.73 -1.06 8.86
CA ARG A 157 -17.65 -2.26 9.70
C ARG A 157 -17.45 -1.93 11.18
N LYS A 158 -17.83 -2.86 12.08
CA LYS A 158 -17.50 -2.77 13.52
C LYS A 158 -16.00 -2.91 13.72
N LEU A 159 -15.44 -2.32 14.79
CA LEU A 159 -13.97 -2.26 15.00
C LEU A 159 -13.27 -3.63 14.91
N VAL A 160 -13.86 -4.70 15.46
CA VAL A 160 -13.30 -6.05 15.39
C VAL A 160 -13.27 -6.59 13.96
N ASP A 161 -14.35 -6.37 13.21
CA ASP A 161 -14.44 -6.77 11.81
C ASP A 161 -13.45 -6.00 10.93
N LYS A 162 -13.09 -4.76 11.31
CA LYS A 162 -12.10 -3.95 10.57
C LYS A 162 -10.72 -4.59 10.59
N GLU A 163 -10.26 -5.12 11.73
CA GLU A 163 -8.93 -5.75 11.81
C GLU A 163 -8.86 -6.99 10.91
N VAL A 164 -9.91 -7.84 10.93
CA VAL A 164 -9.99 -9.04 10.09
C VAL A 164 -10.06 -8.67 8.60
N PHE A 165 -10.85 -7.66 8.24
CA PHE A 165 -10.92 -7.17 6.87
C PHE A 165 -9.61 -6.55 6.40
N GLN A 166 -8.91 -5.80 7.25
CA GLN A 166 -7.60 -5.23 6.91
C GLN A 166 -6.58 -6.33 6.65
N PHE A 167 -6.56 -7.39 7.46
CA PHE A 167 -5.69 -8.55 7.21
C PHE A 167 -6.05 -9.26 5.90
N GLY A 168 -7.34 -9.52 5.66
CA GLY A 168 -7.81 -10.10 4.40
C GLY A 168 -7.47 -9.25 3.17
N ALA A 169 -7.53 -7.91 3.30
CA ALA A 169 -7.15 -6.97 2.25
C ALA A 169 -5.65 -7.02 1.95
N VAL A 170 -4.80 -7.08 2.98
CA VAL A 170 -3.34 -7.25 2.80
C VAL A 170 -3.04 -8.59 2.14
N ALA A 171 -3.65 -9.68 2.62
CA ALA A 171 -3.43 -11.02 2.10
C ALA A 171 -3.89 -11.17 0.63
N SER A 172 -5.07 -10.66 0.28
CA SER A 172 -5.57 -10.67 -1.09
C SER A 172 -4.71 -9.85 -2.04
N ASN A 173 -4.26 -8.66 -1.62
CA ASN A 173 -3.31 -7.86 -2.42
C ASN A 173 -1.97 -8.58 -2.61
N THR A 174 -1.44 -9.21 -1.57
CA THR A 174 -0.18 -9.95 -1.68
C THR A 174 -0.31 -11.16 -2.60
N LEU A 175 -1.44 -11.88 -2.58
CA LEU A 175 -1.71 -12.96 -3.53
C LEU A 175 -1.71 -12.44 -4.98
N ILE A 176 -2.42 -11.34 -5.25
CA ILE A 176 -2.50 -10.77 -6.62
C ILE A 176 -1.14 -10.25 -7.11
N VAL A 177 -0.24 -9.82 -6.21
CA VAL A 177 1.12 -9.37 -6.59
C VAL A 177 2.05 -10.55 -6.90
N LEU A 178 1.86 -11.69 -6.22
CA LEU A 178 2.68 -12.90 -6.35
C LEU A 178 2.33 -13.72 -7.61
N PHE A 179 1.07 -13.74 -8.01
CA PHE A 179 0.59 -14.35 -9.27
C PHE A 179 0.77 -13.40 -10.46
#